data_AF-E0VBT2-F1
#
_entry.id   AF-E0VBT2-F1
#
_cell.length_a   1.000
_cell.length_b   1.000
_cell.length_c   1.000
_cell.angle_alpha   90.00
_cell.angle_beta   90.00
_cell.angle_gamma   90.00
#
_symmetry.space_group_name_H-M   'P 1'
#
loop_
_entity.id
_entity.type
_entity.pdbx_description
1 polymer ?
#
loop_
_entity_poly.entity_id
_entity_poly.type
_entity_poly.pdbx_seq_one_letter_code
_entity_poly.pdbx_strand_id
1 'polypeptide(L)'
;MEHQIRNRLVQKEYVCRVEGEFPSGQIECSEPIEVVSYKIGVCKVSSKGKSCSTTFEKLGYSSSTNTSIVLCKPHTGRMHQIRVHLQYLGYPVVNDPLYNHTVFGPEKGKGGNIGKNDEELIHDLINIHNAENWLGMEGDSELSMFKTRSDLDESLNSINRKGSSSPVDDENDGSREPSPCGGENSPSRCSIGSPVSLAQGSPSTPSGGAVVRVSKVTVATQTGHEAPDLTFQSEKMTTDQHCYECKVRYRDPKPKDLVMYLHAWKYRGPGWEYETELPDWAKIDWVEPEE
;
A
#
# COMPACT_ATOMS: atom_id res chain seq x y z
N MET A 1 -11.06 -11.15 18.36
CA MET A 1 -11.37 -10.10 17.37
C MET A 1 -11.45 -10.65 15.94
N GLU A 2 -10.41 -11.31 15.42
CA GLU A 2 -10.37 -11.84 14.04
C GLU A 2 -11.58 -12.70 13.63
N HIS A 3 -12.01 -13.63 14.49
CA HIS A 3 -13.20 -14.46 14.25
C HIS A 3 -14.48 -13.61 14.05
N GLN A 4 -14.63 -12.53 14.84
CA GLN A 4 -15.77 -11.62 14.71
C GLN A 4 -15.71 -10.84 13.39
N ILE A 5 -14.52 -10.40 12.97
CA ILE A 5 -14.34 -9.72 11.68
C ILE A 5 -14.66 -10.66 10.52
N ARG A 6 -14.16 -11.90 10.55
CA ARG A 6 -14.40 -12.92 9.51
C ARG A 6 -15.89 -13.23 9.36
N ASN A 7 -16.62 -13.28 10.48
CA ASN A 7 -18.06 -13.54 10.50
C ASN A 7 -18.91 -12.27 10.36
N ARG A 8 -18.32 -11.12 10.00
CA ARG A 8 -19.01 -9.84 9.82
C ARG A 8 -19.81 -9.36 11.03
N LEU A 9 -19.37 -9.75 12.23
CA LEU A 9 -19.97 -9.32 13.50
C LEU A 9 -19.43 -7.95 13.96
N VAL A 10 -18.43 -7.41 13.26
CA VAL A 10 -17.85 -6.10 13.55
C VAL A 10 -18.41 -5.07 12.59
N GLN A 11 -19.13 -4.10 13.14
CA GLN A 11 -19.56 -2.90 12.45
C GLN A 11 -18.40 -1.91 12.42
N LYS A 12 -18.22 -1.26 11.27
CA LYS A 12 -17.12 -0.33 11.02
C LYS A 12 -17.71 0.95 10.48
N GLU A 13 -17.30 2.08 11.04
CA GLU A 13 -17.70 3.40 10.59
C GLU A 13 -16.47 4.24 10.27
N TYR A 14 -16.52 4.88 9.12
CA TYR A 14 -15.46 5.74 8.61
C TYR A 14 -16.02 7.12 8.32
N VAL A 15 -15.18 8.13 8.38
CA VAL A 15 -15.52 9.48 7.95
C VAL A 15 -14.60 9.87 6.80
N CYS A 16 -15.16 10.43 5.73
CA CYS A 16 -14.40 10.91 4.58
C CYS A 16 -14.72 12.37 4.28
N ARG A 17 -13.76 13.11 3.75
CA ARG A 17 -14.02 14.34 3.00
C ARG A 17 -13.97 14.02 1.50
N VAL A 18 -15.03 14.35 0.78
CA VAL A 18 -15.20 14.04 -0.65
C VAL A 18 -15.41 15.30 -1.47
N GLU A 19 -15.01 15.28 -2.74
CA GLU A 19 -15.28 16.37 -3.67
C GLU A 19 -16.77 16.50 -3.96
N GLY A 20 -17.27 17.73 -4.10
CA GLY A 20 -18.64 18.05 -4.48
C GLY A 20 -19.65 18.00 -3.34
N GLU A 21 -20.90 18.33 -3.69
CA GLU A 21 -22.04 18.22 -2.78
C GLU A 21 -22.63 16.80 -2.82
N PHE A 22 -22.30 15.99 -1.83
CA PHE A 22 -22.86 14.64 -1.70
C PHE A 22 -24.38 14.72 -1.47
N PRO A 23 -25.19 13.82 -2.04
CA PRO A 23 -26.64 13.91 -1.89
C PRO A 23 -27.08 13.73 -0.44
N SER A 24 -28.23 14.32 -0.09
CA SER A 24 -28.84 14.13 1.23
C SER A 24 -29.51 12.76 1.34
N GLY A 25 -29.70 12.30 2.58
CA GLY A 25 -30.24 10.99 2.86
C GLY A 25 -29.21 9.87 2.80
N GLN A 26 -29.68 8.66 3.05
CA GLN A 26 -28.84 7.47 3.03
C GLN A 26 -28.73 6.91 1.61
N ILE A 27 -27.51 6.66 1.16
CA ILE A 27 -27.21 6.08 -0.16
C ILE A 27 -26.51 4.74 0.05
N GLU A 28 -26.98 3.68 -0.59
CA GLU A 28 -26.27 2.41 -0.63
C GLU A 28 -25.65 2.21 -2.02
N CYS A 29 -24.35 1.95 -2.07
CA CYS A 29 -23.66 1.49 -3.28
C CYS A 29 -23.36 0.00 -3.13
N SER A 30 -23.94 -0.82 -4.01
CA SER A 30 -23.79 -2.28 -4.01
C SER A 30 -23.03 -2.79 -5.22
N GLU A 31 -22.28 -1.90 -5.87
CA GLU A 31 -21.53 -2.23 -7.08
C GLU A 31 -20.38 -3.21 -6.77
N PRO A 32 -20.21 -4.30 -7.55
CA PRO A 32 -19.12 -5.25 -7.35
C PRO A 32 -17.77 -4.64 -7.71
N ILE A 33 -16.73 -5.01 -6.95
CA ILE A 33 -15.36 -4.49 -7.13
C ILE A 33 -14.42 -5.59 -7.62
N GLU A 34 -13.74 -5.30 -8.73
CA GLU A 34 -12.69 -6.12 -9.33
C GLU A 34 -11.32 -5.51 -9.05
N VAL A 35 -10.32 -6.36 -8.80
CA VAL A 35 -8.92 -5.94 -8.72
C VAL A 35 -8.34 -5.99 -10.14
N VAL A 36 -8.01 -4.83 -10.69
CA VAL A 36 -7.53 -4.67 -12.08
C VAL A 36 -6.05 -5.00 -12.18
N SER A 37 -5.26 -4.58 -11.19
CA SER A 37 -3.84 -4.93 -11.13
C SER A 37 -3.40 -5.10 -9.68
N TYR A 38 -2.96 -6.32 -9.36
CA TYR A 38 -2.40 -6.64 -8.05
C TYR A 38 -1.02 -6.00 -7.83
N LYS A 39 -0.28 -5.65 -8.90
CA LYS A 39 1.04 -5.03 -8.81
C LYS A 39 0.98 -3.63 -8.20
N ILE A 40 -0.02 -2.85 -8.62
CA ILE A 40 -0.23 -1.46 -8.17
C ILE A 40 -1.43 -1.31 -7.22
N GLY A 41 -2.12 -2.42 -6.91
CA GLY A 41 -3.27 -2.41 -5.98
C GLY A 41 -4.50 -1.66 -6.51
N VAL A 42 -4.68 -1.57 -7.83
CA VAL A 42 -5.80 -0.83 -8.44
C VAL A 42 -7.05 -1.70 -8.50
N CYS A 43 -8.19 -1.08 -8.21
CA CYS A 43 -9.52 -1.71 -8.21
C CYS A 43 -10.49 -0.83 -8.98
N LYS A 44 -11.51 -1.43 -9.60
CA LYS A 44 -12.60 -0.72 -10.28
C LYS A 44 -13.95 -1.38 -9.99
N VAL A 45 -15.03 -0.64 -10.20
CA VAL A 45 -16.35 -1.24 -10.34
C VAL A 45 -16.42 -2.03 -11.64
N SER A 46 -16.86 -3.28 -11.55
CA SER A 46 -16.96 -4.18 -12.70
C SER A 46 -17.96 -5.28 -12.40
N SER A 47 -18.73 -5.70 -13.40
CA SER A 47 -19.65 -6.84 -13.29
C SER A 47 -18.94 -8.17 -13.01
N LYS A 48 -17.65 -8.26 -13.33
CA LYS A 48 -16.78 -9.42 -13.01
C LYS A 48 -16.25 -9.37 -11.57
N GLY A 49 -16.49 -8.26 -10.86
CA GLY A 49 -16.02 -8.00 -9.52
C GLY A 49 -16.70 -8.86 -8.45
N LYS A 50 -16.12 -8.81 -7.25
CA LYS A 50 -16.71 -9.47 -6.07
C LYS A 50 -17.77 -8.55 -5.47
N SER A 51 -18.96 -9.08 -5.22
CA SER A 51 -20.05 -8.32 -4.57
C SER A 51 -19.62 -7.73 -3.23
N CYS A 52 -20.04 -6.49 -3.02
CA CYS A 52 -19.79 -5.68 -1.84
C CYS A 52 -20.83 -4.57 -1.75
N SER A 53 -21.08 -4.08 -0.54
CA SER A 53 -21.92 -2.89 -0.35
C SER A 53 -21.40 -1.98 0.75
N THR A 54 -21.64 -0.68 0.56
CA THR A 54 -21.30 0.38 1.51
C THR A 54 -22.47 1.34 1.59
N THR A 55 -22.87 1.68 2.81
CA THR A 55 -23.85 2.73 3.06
C THR A 55 -23.15 4.04 3.36
N PHE A 56 -23.63 5.12 2.75
CA PHE A 56 -23.11 6.47 2.87
C PHE A 56 -24.19 7.43 3.37
N GLU A 57 -23.79 8.41 4.16
CA GLU A 57 -24.66 9.46 4.65
C GLU A 57 -23.88 10.78 4.74
N LYS A 58 -24.39 11.85 4.14
CA LYS A 58 -23.78 13.19 4.25
C LYS A 58 -23.95 13.71 5.68
N LEU A 59 -22.83 14.02 6.34
CA LEU A 59 -22.79 14.71 7.63
C LEU A 59 -22.80 16.23 7.47
N GLY A 60 -22.21 16.75 6.38
CA GLY A 60 -22.19 18.17 6.10
C GLY A 60 -21.63 18.49 4.72
N TYR A 61 -21.89 19.71 4.24
CA TYR A 61 -21.36 20.24 2.99
C TYR A 61 -20.74 21.61 3.24
N SER A 62 -19.57 21.84 2.64
CA SER A 62 -18.80 23.07 2.70
C SER A 62 -18.79 23.70 1.31
N SER A 63 -19.55 24.79 1.14
CA SER A 63 -19.63 25.50 -0.15
C SER A 63 -18.34 26.25 -0.50
N SER A 64 -17.53 26.64 0.48
CA SER A 64 -16.26 27.34 0.26
C SER A 64 -15.21 26.45 -0.40
N THR A 65 -15.15 25.18 -0.01
CA THR A 65 -14.22 24.20 -0.59
C THR A 65 -14.87 23.31 -1.64
N ASN A 66 -16.20 23.40 -1.82
CA ASN A 66 -17.00 22.47 -2.63
C ASN A 66 -16.73 21.01 -2.23
N THR A 67 -16.78 20.70 -0.93
CA THR A 67 -16.55 19.35 -0.40
C THR A 67 -17.61 18.95 0.61
N SER A 68 -17.84 17.65 0.76
CA SER A 68 -18.77 17.09 1.75
C SER A 68 -18.06 16.19 2.75
N ILE A 69 -18.54 16.18 3.99
CA ILE A 69 -18.16 15.19 4.99
C ILE A 69 -19.18 14.05 4.95
N VAL A 70 -18.71 12.82 4.80
CA VAL A 70 -19.55 11.64 4.58
C VAL A 70 -19.20 10.55 5.60
N LEU A 71 -20.23 10.04 6.28
CA LEU A 71 -20.16 8.83 7.08
C LEU A 71 -20.26 7.62 6.16
N CYS A 72 -19.34 6.67 6.29
CA CYS A 72 -19.28 5.47 5.48
C CYS A 72 -19.35 4.23 6.35
N LYS A 73 -20.27 3.31 6.03
CA LYS A 73 -20.49 2.05 6.74
C LYS A 73 -20.35 0.88 5.77
N PRO A 74 -19.14 0.32 5.59
CA PRO A 74 -18.93 -0.82 4.71
C PRO A 74 -19.45 -2.11 5.35
N HIS A 75 -20.42 -2.77 4.69
CA HIS A 75 -20.98 -4.06 5.10
C HIS A 75 -20.08 -5.25 4.74
N THR A 76 -19.09 -4.98 3.88
CA THR A 76 -18.05 -5.91 3.46
C THR A 76 -16.66 -5.32 3.70
N GLY A 77 -15.60 -6.01 3.24
CA GLY A 77 -14.21 -5.56 3.40
C GLY A 77 -13.39 -5.85 2.15
N ARG A 78 -13.80 -5.32 1.00
CA ARG A 78 -12.99 -5.40 -0.23
C ARG A 78 -11.87 -4.36 -0.19
N MET A 79 -10.79 -4.63 -0.93
CA MET A 79 -9.68 -3.69 -1.08
C MET A 79 -10.21 -2.38 -1.68
N HIS A 80 -9.85 -1.25 -1.06
CA HIS A 80 -10.24 0.10 -1.47
C HIS A 80 -11.75 0.35 -1.61
N GLN A 81 -12.60 -0.45 -0.95
CA GLN A 81 -14.05 -0.45 -1.17
C GLN A 81 -14.70 0.94 -1.08
N ILE A 82 -14.43 1.68 0.01
CA ILE A 82 -14.99 3.02 0.22
C ILE A 82 -14.52 3.98 -0.88
N ARG A 83 -13.22 3.97 -1.20
CA ARG A 83 -12.59 4.86 -2.19
C ARG A 83 -13.20 4.65 -3.58
N VAL A 84 -13.29 3.40 -4.03
CA VAL A 84 -13.84 3.03 -5.35
C VAL A 84 -15.34 3.30 -5.45
N HIS A 85 -16.12 3.01 -4.39
CA HIS A 85 -17.56 3.31 -4.39
C HIS A 85 -17.83 4.81 -4.43
N LEU A 86 -17.09 5.61 -3.66
CA LEU A 86 -17.20 7.07 -3.67
C LEU A 86 -16.81 7.67 -5.03
N GLN A 87 -15.72 7.16 -5.64
CA GLN A 87 -15.34 7.51 -7.01
C GLN A 87 -16.46 7.17 -8.01
N TYR A 88 -17.00 5.95 -7.96
CA TYR A 88 -18.08 5.50 -8.84
C TYR A 88 -19.33 6.38 -8.69
N LEU A 89 -19.68 6.80 -7.48
CA LEU A 89 -20.79 7.73 -7.25
C LEU A 89 -20.50 9.15 -7.76
N GLY A 90 -19.25 9.46 -8.12
CA GLY A 90 -18.81 10.77 -8.62
C GLY A 90 -18.33 11.73 -7.53
N TYR A 91 -18.03 11.22 -6.34
CA TYR A 91 -17.61 11.99 -5.17
C TYR A 91 -16.31 11.40 -4.60
N PRO A 92 -15.19 11.42 -5.36
CA PRO A 92 -13.94 10.81 -4.91
C PRO A 92 -13.43 11.44 -3.61
N VAL A 93 -12.71 10.65 -2.82
CA VAL A 93 -12.08 11.12 -1.58
C VAL A 93 -11.06 12.21 -1.91
N VAL A 94 -11.13 13.32 -1.19
CA VAL A 94 -10.17 14.43 -1.38
C VAL A 94 -8.78 13.97 -0.95
N ASN A 95 -7.79 14.38 -1.74
CA ASN A 95 -6.39 13.99 -1.55
C ASN A 95 -6.14 12.48 -1.60
N ASP A 96 -6.99 11.74 -2.33
CA ASP A 96 -6.73 10.35 -2.68
C ASP A 96 -5.81 10.29 -3.92
N PRO A 97 -4.54 9.89 -3.78
CA PRO A 97 -3.56 9.95 -4.88
C PRO A 97 -3.86 8.96 -6.01
N LEU A 98 -4.73 7.98 -5.76
CA LEU A 98 -5.04 6.96 -6.75
C LEU A 98 -6.36 7.24 -7.44
N TYR A 99 -7.45 7.41 -6.70
CA TYR A 99 -8.80 7.43 -7.27
C TYR A 99 -9.34 8.83 -7.55
N ASN A 100 -8.69 9.88 -7.03
CA ASN A 100 -9.07 11.26 -7.33
C ASN A 100 -8.18 11.85 -8.43
N HIS A 101 -8.11 11.18 -9.58
CA HIS A 101 -7.24 11.58 -10.69
C HIS A 101 -7.95 11.53 -12.04
N THR A 102 -7.58 12.43 -12.96
CA THR A 102 -8.20 12.58 -14.29
C THR A 102 -7.84 11.46 -15.27
N VAL A 103 -6.92 10.57 -14.89
CA VAL A 103 -6.60 9.34 -15.65
C VAL A 103 -7.83 8.44 -15.83
N PHE A 104 -8.79 8.53 -14.90
CA PHE A 104 -10.10 7.89 -14.98
C PHE A 104 -11.13 8.66 -15.82
N GLY A 105 -10.67 9.62 -16.64
CA GLY A 105 -11.52 10.49 -17.45
C GLY A 105 -11.92 11.80 -16.75
N PRO A 106 -12.65 12.68 -17.44
CA PRO A 106 -13.01 14.02 -16.93
C PRO A 106 -13.91 13.98 -15.69
N GLU A 107 -14.76 12.95 -15.58
CA GLU A 107 -15.60 12.72 -14.39
C GLU A 107 -14.93 11.78 -13.37
N LYS A 108 -13.62 11.55 -13.48
CA LYS A 108 -12.82 10.76 -12.54
C LYS A 108 -13.41 9.36 -12.24
N GLY A 109 -13.96 8.68 -13.24
CA GLY A 109 -14.49 7.31 -13.10
C GLY A 109 -15.94 7.21 -12.60
N LYS A 110 -16.69 8.32 -12.53
CA LYS A 110 -18.12 8.31 -12.21
C LYS A 110 -18.90 7.32 -13.09
N GLY A 111 -19.77 6.52 -12.47
CA GLY A 111 -20.55 5.48 -13.13
C GLY A 111 -19.72 4.33 -13.73
N GLY A 112 -18.42 4.24 -13.41
CA GLY A 112 -17.51 3.27 -14.03
C GLY A 112 -17.06 3.69 -15.43
N ASN A 113 -17.33 4.93 -15.84
CA ASN A 113 -16.97 5.45 -17.15
C ASN A 113 -15.52 5.95 -17.16
N ILE A 114 -14.58 5.06 -17.49
CA ILE A 114 -13.15 5.36 -17.54
C ILE A 114 -12.71 5.80 -18.95
N GLY A 115 -13.42 5.33 -19.99
CA GLY A 115 -13.10 5.65 -21.39
C GLY A 115 -11.81 5.00 -21.92
N LYS A 116 -11.24 4.04 -21.19
CA LYS A 116 -10.03 3.29 -21.52
C LYS A 116 -10.23 1.80 -21.24
N ASN A 117 -9.45 0.96 -21.90
CA ASN A 117 -9.36 -0.45 -21.51
C ASN A 117 -8.48 -0.62 -20.25
N ASP A 118 -8.42 -1.84 -19.71
CA ASP A 118 -7.71 -2.10 -18.46
C ASP A 118 -6.20 -1.99 -18.62
N GLU A 119 -5.66 -2.42 -19.76
CA GLU A 119 -4.24 -2.34 -20.08
C GLU A 119 -3.76 -0.88 -20.16
N GLU A 120 -4.50 -0.02 -20.87
CA GLU A 120 -4.24 1.42 -20.97
C GLU A 120 -4.32 2.11 -19.61
N LEU A 121 -5.36 1.80 -18.82
CA LEU A 121 -5.52 2.37 -17.49
C LEU A 121 -4.35 1.99 -16.58
N ILE A 122 -3.94 0.73 -16.58
CA ILE A 122 -2.81 0.25 -15.77
C ILE A 122 -1.53 0.96 -16.20
N HIS A 123 -1.26 1.05 -17.51
CA HIS A 123 -0.09 1.72 -18.05
C HIS A 123 -0.01 3.18 -17.62
N ASP A 124 -1.12 3.92 -17.75
CA ASP A 124 -1.17 5.32 -17.36
C ASP A 124 -1.01 5.51 -15.86
N LEU A 125 -1.65 4.65 -15.05
CA LEU A 125 -1.51 4.68 -13.60
C LEU A 125 -0.08 4.36 -13.14
N ILE A 126 0.61 3.43 -13.81
CA ILE A 126 2.03 3.17 -13.53
C ILE A 126 2.88 4.39 -13.87
N ASN A 127 2.62 5.04 -15.00
CA ASN A 127 3.38 6.23 -15.40
C ASN A 127 3.17 7.40 -14.43
N ILE A 128 1.93 7.62 -13.99
CA ILE A 128 1.60 8.62 -12.96
C ILE A 128 2.26 8.25 -11.63
N HIS A 129 2.10 7.01 -11.18
CA HIS A 129 2.69 6.56 -9.92
C HIS A 129 4.21 6.66 -9.93
N ASN A 130 4.86 6.35 -11.05
CA ASN A 130 6.30 6.55 -11.17
C ASN A 130 6.64 8.04 -11.11
N ALA A 131 5.94 8.89 -11.84
CA ALA A 131 6.18 10.34 -11.84
C ALA A 131 5.93 11.00 -10.47
N GLU A 132 4.91 10.56 -9.72
CA GLU A 132 4.49 11.15 -8.45
C GLU A 132 5.21 10.54 -7.24
N ASN A 133 5.51 9.24 -7.29
CA ASN A 133 6.03 8.49 -6.14
C ASN A 133 7.55 8.25 -6.22
N TRP A 134 8.16 8.27 -7.42
CA TRP A 134 9.58 7.97 -7.61
C TRP A 134 10.23 8.80 -8.74
N LEU A 135 11.00 9.79 -8.30
CA LEU A 135 12.13 10.39 -9.02
C LEU A 135 11.78 11.49 -10.03
N GLY A 136 12.07 12.73 -9.64
CA GLY A 136 12.46 13.76 -10.60
C GLY A 136 13.78 13.39 -11.29
N MET A 137 13.78 12.35 -12.11
CA MET A 137 14.79 12.13 -13.14
C MET A 137 14.39 12.99 -14.35
N GLU A 138 14.82 14.25 -14.37
CA GLU A 138 15.12 14.86 -15.67
C GLU A 138 16.41 14.19 -16.18
N GLY A 139 16.28 13.04 -16.85
CA GLY A 139 17.44 12.34 -17.41
C GLY A 139 17.14 10.89 -17.80
N ASP A 140 16.97 10.69 -19.10
CA ASP A 140 17.05 9.44 -19.86
C ASP A 140 16.11 8.29 -19.47
N SER A 141 15.01 8.24 -20.20
CA SER A 141 13.95 7.20 -20.25
C SER A 141 14.45 5.76 -20.55
N GLU A 142 15.75 5.51 -20.71
CA GLU A 142 16.24 4.25 -21.30
C GLU A 142 16.56 3.12 -20.29
N LEU A 143 16.69 3.42 -19.00
CA LEU A 143 17.06 2.42 -17.97
C LEU A 143 16.09 2.38 -16.78
N SER A 144 14.82 2.05 -17.03
CA SER A 144 13.95 1.56 -15.97
C SER A 144 14.24 0.07 -15.70
N MET A 145 14.44 -0.31 -14.43
CA MET A 145 14.63 -1.72 -13.99
C MET A 145 13.38 -2.61 -14.23
N PHE A 146 12.36 -2.11 -14.93
CA PHE A 146 11.11 -2.80 -15.22
C PHE A 146 10.91 -3.12 -16.71
N LYS A 147 11.94 -3.08 -17.55
CA LYS A 147 11.85 -3.68 -18.89
C LYS A 147 11.53 -5.18 -18.75
N THR A 148 10.30 -5.54 -19.07
CA THR A 148 9.88 -6.92 -19.27
C THR A 148 10.73 -7.55 -20.38
N ARG A 149 11.12 -8.82 -20.22
CA ARG A 149 11.92 -9.55 -21.23
C ARG A 149 11.28 -9.56 -22.63
N SER A 150 10.01 -9.19 -22.77
CA SER A 150 9.31 -9.01 -24.04
C SER A 150 9.87 -7.88 -24.89
N ASP A 151 10.36 -6.79 -24.29
CA ASP A 151 10.66 -5.55 -25.02
C ASP A 151 12.10 -5.53 -25.58
N LEU A 152 12.92 -6.53 -25.22
CA LEU A 152 14.25 -6.76 -25.79
C LEU A 152 14.19 -7.51 -27.14
N ASP A 153 13.10 -8.23 -27.42
CA ASP A 153 12.97 -9.01 -28.67
C ASP A 153 12.55 -8.13 -29.86
N GLU A 154 11.84 -7.01 -29.60
CA GLU A 154 11.40 -6.10 -30.65
C GLU A 154 12.54 -5.21 -31.20
N SER A 155 13.53 -4.88 -30.36
CA SER A 155 14.72 -4.12 -30.80
C SER A 155 15.72 -4.95 -31.61
N LEU A 156 15.77 -6.27 -31.43
CA LEU A 156 16.66 -7.16 -32.19
C LEU A 156 16.09 -7.52 -33.57
N ASN A 157 14.76 -7.49 -33.73
CA ASN A 157 14.10 -7.77 -35.01
C ASN A 157 14.22 -6.64 -36.04
N SER A 158 14.65 -5.44 -35.63
CA SER A 158 14.86 -4.32 -36.56
C SER A 158 16.23 -4.34 -37.26
N ILE A 159 17.14 -5.27 -36.91
CA ILE A 159 18.50 -5.36 -37.49
C ILE A 159 18.62 -6.46 -38.55
N ASN A 160 17.67 -7.40 -38.64
CA ASN A 160 17.81 -8.58 -39.52
C ASN A 160 16.81 -8.59 -40.70
N ARG A 161 16.90 -7.60 -41.58
CA ARG A 161 16.32 -7.68 -42.95
C ARG A 161 17.41 -7.90 -43.99
N LYS A 162 17.98 -9.10 -44.05
CA LYS A 162 18.52 -9.73 -45.28
C LYS A 162 18.58 -11.25 -45.10
N GLY A 163 17.79 -12.00 -45.87
CA GLY A 163 17.98 -13.45 -46.01
C GLY A 163 16.69 -14.23 -46.27
N SER A 164 16.66 -14.88 -47.42
CA SER A 164 15.60 -15.67 -48.06
C SER A 164 15.14 -16.97 -47.36
N SER A 165 13.97 -17.43 -47.84
CA SER A 165 13.45 -18.82 -48.03
C SER A 165 12.57 -19.49 -46.95
N SER A 166 11.38 -19.87 -47.42
CA SER A 166 10.28 -20.70 -46.85
C SER A 166 10.62 -22.21 -46.73
N PRO A 167 9.64 -23.13 -46.50
CA PRO A 167 8.74 -23.34 -45.36
C PRO A 167 8.80 -24.80 -44.82
N VAL A 168 8.29 -25.12 -43.61
CA VAL A 168 7.78 -26.47 -43.27
C VAL A 168 6.82 -26.44 -42.08
N ASP A 169 5.79 -27.28 -42.19
CA ASP A 169 4.70 -27.57 -41.27
C ASP A 169 5.14 -28.33 -40.00
N ASP A 170 4.40 -28.19 -38.89
CA ASP A 170 4.03 -29.34 -38.04
C ASP A 170 2.93 -28.98 -37.02
N GLU A 171 1.91 -29.84 -36.96
CA GLU A 171 0.87 -29.86 -35.93
C GLU A 171 1.43 -30.49 -34.63
N ASN A 172 0.87 -30.19 -33.45
CA ASN A 172 0.33 -31.20 -32.52
C ASN A 172 -0.03 -30.62 -31.12
N ASP A 173 -1.21 -31.07 -30.70
CA ASP A 173 -1.85 -31.27 -29.39
C ASP A 173 -1.03 -31.23 -28.08
N GLY A 174 -1.68 -30.83 -26.99
CA GLY A 174 -1.13 -31.01 -25.64
C GLY A 174 -1.87 -30.29 -24.51
N SER A 175 -3.12 -30.65 -24.25
CA SER A 175 -3.84 -30.33 -23.00
C SER A 175 -3.06 -30.77 -21.75
N ARG A 176 -3.05 -29.97 -20.67
CA ARG A 176 -2.92 -30.44 -19.26
C ARG A 176 -3.14 -29.32 -18.23
N GLU A 177 -4.29 -29.40 -17.54
CA GLU A 177 -4.50 -28.82 -16.22
C GLU A 177 -3.73 -29.60 -15.13
N PRO A 178 -3.49 -28.99 -13.96
CA PRO A 178 -3.45 -29.73 -12.70
C PRO A 178 -4.48 -29.23 -11.68
N SER A 179 -5.29 -30.17 -11.20
CA SER A 179 -6.23 -30.08 -10.08
C SER A 179 -5.58 -30.52 -8.73
N PRO A 180 -6.26 -30.36 -7.57
CA PRO A 180 -5.66 -30.10 -6.25
C PRO A 180 -5.51 -31.35 -5.36
N CYS A 181 -4.75 -31.23 -4.27
CA CYS A 181 -4.74 -32.22 -3.19
C CYS A 181 -4.89 -31.55 -1.82
N GLY A 182 -5.94 -31.94 -1.10
CA GLY A 182 -6.09 -31.80 0.35
C GLY A 182 -5.88 -33.16 1.04
N GLY A 183 -5.67 -33.14 2.34
CA GLY A 183 -5.61 -34.35 3.17
C GLY A 183 -5.20 -34.06 4.61
N GLU A 184 -6.10 -34.38 5.53
CA GLU A 184 -6.09 -34.16 6.98
C GLU A 184 -5.27 -35.24 7.73
N ASN A 185 -4.67 -34.89 8.88
CA ASN A 185 -4.88 -35.60 10.16
C ASN A 185 -3.95 -35.09 11.30
N SER A 186 -4.56 -34.88 12.47
CA SER A 186 -3.94 -34.87 13.81
C SER A 186 -4.36 -36.18 14.53
N PRO A 187 -4.10 -36.46 15.84
CA PRO A 187 -3.30 -35.74 16.86
C PRO A 187 -2.40 -36.67 17.72
N SER A 188 -1.57 -36.10 18.64
CA SER A 188 -1.15 -36.75 19.91
C SER A 188 -0.45 -35.77 20.87
N ARG A 189 -0.49 -36.10 22.16
CA ARG A 189 -0.46 -35.26 23.37
C ARG A 189 0.81 -35.48 24.22
N CYS A 190 0.92 -34.68 25.31
CA CYS A 190 1.76 -34.78 26.53
C CYS A 190 3.01 -33.86 26.52
N SER A 191 3.42 -33.04 27.50
CA SER A 191 3.11 -32.67 28.90
C SER A 191 4.35 -32.82 29.78
N ILE A 192 4.78 -31.67 30.36
CA ILE A 192 5.43 -31.47 31.68
C ILE A 192 6.95 -31.76 31.81
N GLY A 193 7.68 -30.75 32.33
CA GLY A 193 8.91 -30.96 33.11
C GLY A 193 9.94 -29.81 33.10
N SER A 194 9.86 -28.92 34.10
CA SER A 194 11.00 -28.20 34.69
C SER A 194 11.12 -28.68 36.15
N PRO A 195 12.01 -28.17 37.03
CA PRO A 195 13.31 -27.48 36.91
C PRO A 195 14.39 -28.11 37.84
N VAL A 196 15.68 -27.75 37.75
CA VAL A 196 16.59 -27.76 38.92
C VAL A 196 17.69 -26.69 38.80
N SER A 197 18.01 -26.07 39.94
CA SER A 197 18.84 -24.89 40.15
C SER A 197 20.26 -25.18 40.70
N LEU A 198 21.06 -24.10 40.78
CA LEU A 198 22.14 -23.79 41.74
C LEU A 198 23.48 -24.57 41.69
N ALA A 199 24.59 -23.84 41.54
CA ALA A 199 25.61 -23.70 42.60
C ALA A 199 26.75 -22.73 42.22
N GLN A 200 27.18 -21.97 43.23
CA GLN A 200 28.28 -21.00 43.24
C GLN A 200 29.63 -21.70 43.54
N GLY A 201 30.74 -21.09 43.10
CA GLY A 201 32.08 -21.44 43.58
C GLY A 201 33.17 -20.53 43.01
N SER A 202 33.88 -19.82 43.88
CA SER A 202 35.12 -19.05 43.65
C SER A 202 36.18 -19.54 44.64
N PRO A 203 37.43 -19.03 44.68
CA PRO A 203 38.45 -18.85 43.63
C PRO A 203 39.81 -19.47 44.03
N SER A 204 40.77 -19.58 43.12
CA SER A 204 42.20 -19.71 43.48
C SER A 204 43.15 -19.25 42.38
N THR A 205 44.08 -18.36 42.76
CA THR A 205 45.25 -17.84 42.04
C THR A 205 46.31 -18.93 41.77
N PRO A 206 47.18 -18.74 40.75
CA PRO A 206 48.55 -18.33 41.08
C PRO A 206 49.20 -17.33 40.12
N SER A 207 50.28 -16.78 40.65
CA SER A 207 51.31 -15.88 40.15
C SER A 207 52.05 -16.27 38.86
N GLY A 208 52.57 -15.26 38.14
CA GLY A 208 53.69 -15.40 37.20
C GLY A 208 53.67 -14.36 36.08
N GLY A 209 54.66 -13.46 36.05
CA GLY A 209 54.65 -12.30 35.15
C GLY A 209 55.06 -12.57 33.70
N ALA A 210 54.66 -11.66 32.81
CA ALA A 210 55.44 -11.10 31.71
C ALA A 210 54.55 -10.06 30.99
N VAL A 211 55.07 -8.84 30.86
CA VAL A 211 54.37 -7.73 30.21
C VAL A 211 54.39 -7.95 28.70
N VAL A 212 53.23 -8.26 28.12
CA VAL A 212 52.98 -8.12 26.69
C VAL A 212 51.82 -7.15 26.54
N ARG A 213 52.07 -5.99 25.92
CA ARG A 213 51.03 -5.03 25.56
C ARG A 213 50.17 -5.63 24.46
N VAL A 214 49.10 -6.32 24.86
CA VAL A 214 47.98 -6.64 24.00
C VAL A 214 47.00 -5.48 24.11
N SER A 215 46.74 -4.79 23.00
CA SER A 215 45.66 -3.82 22.90
C SER A 215 44.35 -4.54 23.21
N LYS A 216 43.87 -4.38 24.44
CA LYS A 216 42.60 -4.91 24.91
C LYS A 216 41.51 -4.13 24.18
N VAL A 217 40.93 -4.71 23.13
CA VAL A 217 39.62 -4.27 22.64
C VAL A 217 38.63 -4.66 23.73
N THR A 218 38.37 -3.73 24.65
CA THR A 218 37.28 -3.87 25.61
C THR A 218 35.98 -3.58 24.87
N VAL A 219 35.25 -4.63 24.51
CA VAL A 219 33.81 -4.51 24.25
C VAL A 219 33.14 -4.23 25.59
N ALA A 220 33.25 -2.98 26.04
CA ALA A 220 32.39 -2.46 27.07
C ALA A 220 31.06 -2.17 26.38
N THR A 221 30.04 -2.99 26.64
CA THR A 221 28.66 -2.56 26.50
C THR A 221 28.44 -1.44 27.52
N GLN A 222 28.85 -0.23 27.17
CA GLN A 222 28.30 0.97 27.79
C GLN A 222 26.82 0.97 27.45
N THR A 223 25.99 0.47 28.37
CA THR A 223 24.61 0.94 28.47
C THR A 223 24.69 2.35 29.02
N GLY A 224 25.16 3.28 28.18
CA GLY A 224 25.06 4.70 28.43
C GLY A 224 23.59 5.06 28.42
N HIS A 225 23.12 5.66 29.50
CA HIS A 225 21.84 6.36 29.58
C HIS A 225 21.90 7.68 28.78
N GLU A 226 22.49 7.68 27.59
CA GLU A 226 22.38 8.81 26.68
C GLU A 226 21.14 8.59 25.82
N ALA A 227 20.29 9.61 25.79
CA ALA A 227 19.16 9.62 24.87
C ALA A 227 19.71 9.45 23.44
N PRO A 228 19.03 8.68 22.58
CA PRO A 228 19.47 8.52 21.20
C PRO A 228 19.60 9.91 20.56
N ASP A 229 20.74 10.18 19.93
CA ASP A 229 20.94 11.39 19.15
C ASP A 229 19.99 11.33 17.93
N LEU A 230 18.94 12.14 17.98
CA LEU A 230 17.95 12.26 16.91
C LEU A 230 18.36 13.32 15.87
N THR A 231 19.50 13.98 16.05
CA THR A 231 19.94 15.03 15.13
C THR A 231 20.57 14.43 13.88
N PHE A 232 20.07 14.85 12.72
CA PHE A 232 20.65 14.45 11.45
C PHE A 232 21.99 15.20 11.26
N GLN A 233 23.09 14.45 11.21
CA GLN A 233 24.42 14.99 10.98
C GLN A 233 24.80 14.85 9.51
N SER A 234 24.62 15.92 8.74
CA SER A 234 24.85 15.92 7.27
C SER A 234 26.27 15.50 6.89
N GLU A 235 27.25 15.81 7.73
CA GLU A 235 28.66 15.48 7.58
C GLU A 235 28.98 13.97 7.66
N LYS A 236 28.05 13.16 8.19
CA LYS A 236 28.16 11.69 8.21
C LYS A 236 27.54 11.03 6.99
N MET A 237 26.91 11.79 6.10
CA MET A 237 26.32 11.25 4.88
C MET A 237 27.41 10.84 3.89
N THR A 238 27.51 9.55 3.60
CA THR A 238 28.45 9.00 2.61
C THR A 238 27.74 8.75 1.28
N THR A 239 28.28 9.25 0.18
CA THR A 239 27.77 9.00 -1.17
C THR A 239 28.76 8.14 -1.96
N ASP A 240 28.29 7.06 -2.57
CA ASP A 240 29.10 6.23 -3.48
C ASP A 240 29.00 6.75 -4.93
N GLN A 241 30.16 6.99 -5.56
CA GLN A 241 30.31 7.47 -6.93
C GLN A 241 29.83 6.45 -7.98
N HIS A 242 29.77 5.16 -7.65
CA HIS A 242 29.33 4.09 -8.55
C HIS A 242 27.90 3.61 -8.24
N CYS A 243 27.33 4.04 -7.12
CA CYS A 243 25.95 3.74 -6.77
C CYS A 243 25.01 4.72 -7.48
N TYR A 244 24.11 4.21 -8.32
CA TYR A 244 23.07 4.99 -8.97
C TYR A 244 22.13 5.64 -7.94
N GLU A 245 21.69 4.89 -6.91
CA GLU A 245 20.77 5.38 -5.87
C GLU A 245 21.35 6.57 -5.10
N CYS A 246 22.66 6.59 -4.84
CA CYS A 246 23.34 7.73 -4.17
C CYS A 246 23.31 9.03 -4.99
N LYS A 247 23.09 8.94 -6.30
CA LYS A 247 23.02 10.10 -7.21
C LYS A 247 21.59 10.60 -7.40
N VAL A 248 20.62 9.77 -7.05
CA VAL A 248 19.20 10.09 -7.17
C VAL A 248 18.80 11.02 -6.03
N ARG A 249 18.21 12.16 -6.36
CA ARG A 249 17.62 13.08 -5.38
C ARG A 249 16.13 12.82 -5.29
N TYR A 250 15.72 12.27 -4.16
CA TYR A 250 14.32 12.15 -3.80
C TYR A 250 13.83 13.49 -3.24
N ARG A 251 12.65 13.92 -3.66
CA ARG A 251 11.97 15.04 -3.01
C ARG A 251 11.26 14.49 -1.77
N ASP A 252 11.50 15.11 -0.63
CA ASP A 252 10.69 14.80 0.55
C ASP A 252 9.24 15.23 0.29
N PRO A 253 8.26 14.32 0.43
CA PRO A 253 6.86 14.67 0.26
C PRO A 253 6.46 15.68 1.31
N LYS A 254 5.59 16.62 0.93
CA LYS A 254 5.05 17.58 1.89
C LYS A 254 4.11 16.85 2.86
N PRO A 255 3.92 17.33 4.09
CA PRO A 255 2.98 16.71 5.03
C PRO A 255 1.57 16.50 4.43
N LYS A 256 1.11 17.41 3.57
CA LYS A 256 -0.17 17.26 2.85
C LYS A 256 -0.19 16.10 1.87
N ASP A 257 0.93 15.78 1.22
CA ASP A 257 1.02 14.67 0.26
C ASP A 257 0.92 13.30 0.97
N LEU A 258 1.04 13.29 2.31
CA LEU A 258 1.01 12.09 3.14
C LEU A 258 -0.37 11.78 3.73
N VAL A 259 -1.38 12.62 3.50
CA VAL A 259 -2.69 12.51 4.16
C VAL A 259 -3.82 12.31 3.15
N MET A 260 -4.49 11.17 3.20
CA MET A 260 -5.78 10.96 2.52
C MET A 260 -6.93 11.27 3.49
N TYR A 261 -7.96 11.99 3.05
CA TYR A 261 -9.11 12.36 3.91
C TYR A 261 -10.14 11.25 4.05
N LEU A 262 -9.68 10.10 4.55
CA LEU A 262 -10.45 8.92 4.92
C LEU A 262 -9.97 8.44 6.30
N HIS A 263 -10.86 8.49 7.28
CA HIS A 263 -10.56 8.18 8.69
C HIS A 263 -11.35 6.98 9.19
N ALA A 264 -10.68 6.08 9.89
CA ALA A 264 -11.30 4.96 10.59
C ALA A 264 -11.81 5.43 11.96
N TRP A 265 -13.11 5.68 12.07
CA TRP A 265 -13.68 6.40 13.21
C TRP A 265 -14.15 5.47 14.34
N LYS A 266 -15.03 4.51 14.04
CA LYS A 266 -15.62 3.62 15.04
C LYS A 266 -15.60 2.17 14.63
N TYR A 267 -15.46 1.32 15.63
CA TYR A 267 -15.58 -0.12 15.50
C TYR A 267 -16.42 -0.65 16.65
N ARG A 268 -17.40 -1.49 16.34
CA ARG A 268 -18.28 -2.10 17.33
C ARG A 268 -18.44 -3.58 17.07
N GLY A 269 -18.26 -4.40 18.09
CA GLY A 269 -18.49 -5.84 18.03
C GLY A 269 -19.22 -6.37 19.28
N PRO A 270 -19.44 -7.68 19.38
CA PRO A 270 -20.08 -8.28 20.55
C PRO A 270 -19.30 -7.98 21.83
N GLY A 271 -19.87 -7.14 22.71
CA GLY A 271 -19.33 -6.80 24.02
C GLY A 271 -18.21 -5.76 24.04
N TRP A 272 -17.96 -5.05 22.93
CA TRP A 272 -16.95 -3.99 22.90
C TRP A 272 -17.27 -2.91 21.86
N GLU A 273 -16.77 -1.71 22.11
CA GLU A 273 -16.81 -0.57 21.22
C GLU A 273 -15.48 0.18 21.32
N TYR A 274 -15.05 0.76 20.19
CA TYR A 274 -13.87 1.58 20.09
C TYR A 274 -14.17 2.78 19.19
N GLU A 275 -13.72 3.96 19.60
CA GLU A 275 -13.86 5.21 18.87
C GLU A 275 -12.60 6.05 19.03
N THR A 276 -12.21 6.73 17.97
CA THR A 276 -11.16 7.76 17.98
C THR A 276 -11.77 9.15 17.91
N GLU A 277 -11.02 10.17 18.30
CA GLU A 277 -11.33 11.55 17.94
C GLU A 277 -11.34 11.73 16.41
N LEU A 278 -12.15 12.70 15.94
CA LEU A 278 -12.19 13.07 14.53
C LEU A 278 -11.02 13.99 14.19
N PRO A 279 -10.36 13.80 13.04
CA PRO A 279 -9.29 14.69 12.58
C PRO A 279 -9.85 16.07 12.23
N ASP A 280 -8.99 17.10 12.29
CA ASP A 280 -9.41 18.49 12.03
C ASP A 280 -10.06 18.69 10.65
N TRP A 281 -9.56 18.00 9.62
CA TRP A 281 -10.12 18.07 8.27
C TRP A 281 -11.56 17.56 8.17
N ALA A 282 -12.05 16.80 9.16
CA ALA A 282 -13.42 16.31 9.21
C ALA A 282 -14.43 17.38 9.68
N LYS A 283 -13.97 18.55 10.17
CA LYS A 283 -14.84 19.69 10.48
C LYS A 283 -15.36 20.32 9.17
N ILE A 284 -16.63 20.69 9.11
CA ILE A 284 -17.27 21.20 7.88
C ILE A 284 -16.64 22.53 7.41
N ASP A 285 -16.30 23.39 8.37
CA ASP A 285 -15.69 24.70 8.17
C ASP A 285 -14.15 24.65 8.05
N TRP A 286 -13.55 23.46 8.13
CA TRP A 286 -12.11 23.33 7.95
C TRP A 286 -11.71 23.67 6.51
N VAL A 287 -10.67 24.48 6.43
CA VAL A 287 -9.96 24.87 5.22
C VAL A 287 -8.52 24.42 5.40
N GLU A 288 -7.92 23.90 4.34
CA GLU A 288 -6.51 23.52 4.36
C GLU A 288 -5.64 24.74 4.64
N PRO A 289 -4.70 24.68 5.59
CA PRO A 289 -3.77 25.78 5.84
C PRO A 289 -2.92 26.07 4.61
N GLU A 290 -2.76 27.35 4.25
CA GLU A 290 -1.76 27.76 3.27
C GLU A 290 -0.36 27.50 3.86
N GLU A 291 0.45 26.70 3.17
CA GLU A 291 1.85 26.38 3.51
C GLU A 291 2.79 27.59 3.28
#